data_AF-A0A0M0JJJ3-F1
#
_entry.id   AF-A0A0M0JJJ3-F1
#
_cell.length_a   1.000
_cell.length_b   1.000
_cell.length_c   1.000
_cell.angle_alpha   90.00
_cell.angle_beta   90.00
_cell.angle_gamma   90.00
#
_symmetry.space_group_name_H-M   'P 1'
#
loop_
_entity.id
_entity.type
_entity.pdbx_description
1 polymer ?
#
loop_
_entity_poly.entity_id
_entity_poly.type
_entity_poly.pdbx_seq_one_letter_code
_entity_poly.pdbx_strand_id
1 'polypeptide(L)'
;MRLKIEDVIRRFGSRDAGKPDWDSLYHGLENNVAEYFVRVRDLVCKTIPANVCPPTDCAVVLKWFPTYIMADTDPVYTKEDFARPDACTRAKNEKAFPAWKDALETFARNPKVATLQLGREELSRQFSNFHRFDPAGTEFDCSIPRPPCPFASYAAGHTDVQWDSAACWRNPDGCLGDALKLIGLSEPKGGAGTQLMESEIKARKEQGKIASKSCSTDPLGTFKVVQNNDVQLTSTGGGHEKAQEPGDIFNAFDPRFEKDMQSSNILQAQPSPEPDPEPRWMPMKEYSSVTPQLSAADSPFKNL
;
A
#
# COMPACT_ATOMS: atom_id res chain seq x y z
N MET A 1 -8.60 -12.84 -4.27
CA MET A 1 -9.92 -13.02 -3.63
C MET A 1 -10.27 -11.72 -2.92
N ARG A 2 -11.19 -10.90 -3.46
CA ARG A 2 -11.72 -9.72 -2.75
C ARG A 2 -12.95 -10.20 -1.99
N LEU A 3 -12.83 -10.45 -0.70
CA LEU A 3 -13.98 -10.70 0.16
C LEU A 3 -14.62 -9.35 0.47
N LYS A 4 -15.92 -9.20 0.22
CA LYS A 4 -16.66 -8.03 0.70
C LYS A 4 -16.97 -8.21 2.20
N ILE A 5 -17.31 -7.13 2.89
CA ILE A 5 -17.64 -7.19 4.33
C ILE A 5 -18.80 -8.16 4.58
N GLU A 6 -19.77 -8.22 3.67
CA GLU A 6 -20.89 -9.17 3.68
C GLU A 6 -20.42 -10.62 3.61
N ASP A 7 -19.34 -10.92 2.87
CA ASP A 7 -18.80 -12.26 2.79
C ASP A 7 -18.14 -12.68 4.11
N VAL A 8 -17.46 -11.75 4.78
CA VAL A 8 -16.87 -11.98 6.11
C VAL A 8 -17.97 -12.27 7.13
N ILE A 9 -19.00 -11.42 7.18
CA ILE A 9 -20.14 -11.58 8.09
C ILE A 9 -20.88 -12.89 7.79
N ARG A 10 -21.11 -13.23 6.52
CA ARG A 10 -21.78 -14.50 6.15
C ARG A 10 -20.95 -15.72 6.53
N ARG A 11 -19.62 -15.65 6.43
CA ARG A 11 -18.72 -16.78 6.67
C ARG A 11 -18.50 -17.04 8.16
N PHE A 12 -18.39 -15.98 8.98
CA PHE A 12 -17.98 -16.08 10.37
C PHE A 12 -19.02 -15.58 11.37
N GLY A 13 -20.06 -14.90 10.91
CA GLY A 13 -21.12 -14.37 11.75
C GLY A 13 -22.05 -15.46 12.28
N SER A 14 -22.65 -15.19 13.44
CA SER A 14 -23.72 -16.00 14.00
C SER A 14 -24.94 -15.98 13.07
N ARG A 15 -25.53 -17.16 12.85
CA ARG A 15 -26.81 -17.29 12.14
C ARG A 15 -27.95 -16.54 12.85
N ASP A 16 -27.78 -16.29 14.15
CA ASP A 16 -28.74 -15.58 15.00
C ASP A 16 -28.44 -14.09 15.15
N ALA A 17 -27.39 -13.54 14.51
CA ALA A 17 -26.96 -12.15 14.67
C ALA A 17 -27.93 -11.09 14.11
N GLY A 18 -29.08 -11.49 13.56
CA GLY A 18 -29.98 -10.59 12.85
C GLY A 18 -29.34 -10.01 11.59
N LYS A 19 -30.04 -9.07 10.93
CA LYS A 19 -29.49 -8.34 9.77
C LYS A 19 -28.44 -7.33 10.27
N PRO A 20 -27.24 -7.26 9.65
CA PRO A 20 -26.25 -6.23 10.00
C PRO A 20 -26.80 -4.81 9.84
N ASP A 21 -26.49 -3.94 10.79
CA ASP A 21 -26.85 -2.53 10.78
C ASP A 21 -25.84 -1.73 9.96
N TRP A 22 -26.08 -1.68 8.64
CA TRP A 22 -25.22 -0.95 7.70
C TRP A 22 -25.33 0.57 7.85
N ASP A 23 -26.47 1.07 8.36
CA ASP A 23 -26.72 2.51 8.49
C ASP A 23 -25.81 3.13 9.56
N SER A 24 -25.49 2.36 10.60
CA SER A 24 -24.53 2.76 11.65
C SER A 24 -23.13 3.12 11.13
N LEU A 25 -22.73 2.59 9.96
CA LEU A 25 -21.42 2.89 9.37
C LEU A 25 -21.29 4.36 8.95
N TYR A 26 -22.40 4.99 8.56
CA TYR A 26 -22.42 6.33 7.96
C TYR A 26 -23.16 7.37 8.82
N HIS A 27 -24.06 6.95 9.70
CA HIS A 27 -24.86 7.88 10.50
C HIS A 27 -23.97 8.81 11.35
N GLY A 28 -24.03 10.12 11.10
CA GLY A 28 -23.23 11.12 11.81
C GLY A 28 -21.71 10.98 11.63
N LEU A 29 -21.25 10.28 10.59
CA LEU A 29 -19.84 10.19 10.28
C LEU A 29 -19.40 11.45 9.53
N GLU A 30 -18.74 12.36 10.25
CA GLU A 30 -17.94 13.43 9.63
C GLU A 30 -16.70 12.82 8.96
N ASN A 31 -16.07 13.52 8.00
CA ASN A 31 -14.93 13.05 7.19
C ASN A 31 -13.75 12.52 8.05
N ASN A 32 -13.89 11.30 8.58
CA ASN A 32 -12.98 10.67 9.53
C ASN A 32 -12.90 9.18 9.17
N VAL A 33 -11.89 8.87 8.38
CA VAL A 33 -11.69 7.54 7.82
C VAL A 33 -11.35 6.53 8.93
N ALA A 34 -10.67 6.94 9.99
CA ALA A 34 -10.37 6.09 11.14
C ALA A 34 -11.65 5.63 11.85
N GLU A 35 -12.58 6.55 12.13
CA GLU A 35 -13.85 6.26 12.78
C GLU A 35 -14.72 5.32 11.94
N TYR A 36 -14.73 5.50 10.60
CA TYR A 36 -15.39 4.56 9.70
C TYR A 36 -14.87 3.12 9.87
N PHE A 37 -13.55 2.92 9.96
CA PHE A 37 -12.99 1.58 10.14
C PHE A 37 -13.22 0.99 11.52
N VAL A 38 -13.25 1.83 12.56
CA VAL A 38 -13.68 1.40 13.91
C VAL A 38 -15.11 0.89 13.87
N ARG A 39 -16.01 1.58 13.16
CA ARG A 39 -17.40 1.12 12.98
C ARG A 39 -17.50 -0.17 12.18
N VAL A 40 -16.70 -0.32 11.12
CA VAL A 40 -16.61 -1.58 10.36
C VAL A 40 -16.15 -2.72 11.28
N ARG A 41 -15.12 -2.51 12.10
CA ARG A 41 -14.67 -3.49 13.10
C ARG A 41 -15.83 -3.85 14.04
N ASP A 42 -16.49 -2.85 14.61
CA ASP A 42 -17.56 -3.07 15.59
C ASP A 42 -18.74 -3.84 15.00
N LEU A 43 -19.12 -3.52 13.76
CA LEU A 43 -20.15 -4.25 13.02
C LEU A 43 -19.75 -5.71 12.80
N VAL A 44 -18.53 -5.97 12.31
CA VAL A 44 -18.03 -7.32 12.07
C VAL A 44 -17.94 -8.10 13.38
N CYS A 45 -17.27 -7.54 14.40
CA CYS A 45 -17.04 -8.20 15.68
C CYS A 45 -18.32 -8.51 16.45
N LYS A 46 -19.35 -7.65 16.35
CA LYS A 46 -20.66 -7.91 16.95
C LYS A 46 -21.34 -9.16 16.38
N THR A 47 -21.05 -9.51 15.12
CA THR A 47 -21.64 -10.70 14.49
C THR A 47 -20.90 -11.98 14.83
N ILE A 48 -19.64 -11.92 15.26
CA ILE A 48 -18.82 -13.12 15.51
C ILE A 48 -19.19 -13.70 16.88
N PRO A 49 -19.50 -15.01 16.98
CA PRO A 49 -19.77 -15.65 18.27
C PRO A 49 -18.57 -15.56 19.23
N ALA A 50 -18.81 -15.24 20.51
CA ALA A 50 -17.75 -15.08 21.51
C ALA A 50 -16.90 -16.35 21.73
N ASN A 51 -17.47 -17.54 21.48
CA ASN A 51 -16.74 -18.81 21.53
C ASN A 51 -15.84 -19.05 20.31
N VAL A 52 -16.00 -18.28 19.24
CA VAL A 52 -15.12 -18.28 18.05
C VAL A 52 -14.04 -17.22 18.19
N CYS A 53 -14.43 -16.00 18.57
CA CYS A 53 -13.52 -14.90 18.85
C CYS A 53 -14.12 -14.03 19.95
N PRO A 54 -13.50 -13.95 21.14
CA PRO A 54 -13.94 -13.06 22.19
C PRO A 54 -13.97 -11.60 21.69
N PRO A 55 -14.96 -10.78 22.07
CA PRO A 55 -15.03 -9.39 21.64
C PRO A 55 -13.77 -8.58 21.98
N THR A 56 -13.08 -8.92 23.06
CA THR A 56 -11.80 -8.29 23.47
C THR A 56 -10.65 -8.59 22.52
N ASP A 57 -10.76 -9.70 21.78
CA ASP A 57 -9.70 -10.22 20.93
C ASP A 57 -10.01 -9.98 19.45
N CYS A 58 -11.20 -9.42 19.15
CA CYS A 58 -11.66 -9.21 17.79
C CYS A 58 -11.05 -7.96 17.18
N ALA A 59 -10.17 -8.18 16.21
CA ALA A 59 -9.56 -7.14 15.40
C ALA A 59 -9.79 -7.40 13.90
N VAL A 60 -9.76 -6.32 13.11
CA VAL A 60 -9.81 -6.39 11.65
C VAL A 60 -8.54 -5.76 11.09
N VAL A 61 -7.95 -6.41 10.08
CA VAL A 61 -6.77 -5.89 9.37
C VAL A 61 -7.23 -5.39 8.01
N LEU A 62 -6.91 -4.14 7.71
CA LEU A 62 -7.24 -3.49 6.45
C LEU A 62 -5.94 -3.17 5.70
N LYS A 63 -5.87 -3.59 4.43
CA LYS A 63 -4.72 -3.34 3.58
C LYS A 63 -5.03 -2.25 2.56
N TRP A 64 -4.23 -1.20 2.56
CA TRP A 64 -4.40 -0.03 1.71
C TRP A 64 -3.30 0.07 0.66
N PHE A 65 -3.69 0.45 -0.54
CA PHE A 65 -2.78 0.90 -1.58
C PHE A 65 -3.25 2.30 -2.00
N PRO A 66 -2.48 3.35 -1.70
CA PRO A 66 -2.86 4.70 -2.09
C PRO A 66 -3.06 4.77 -3.59
N THR A 67 -4.29 5.05 -4.00
CA THR A 67 -4.59 5.27 -5.42
C THR A 67 -4.29 6.73 -5.73
N TYR A 68 -3.71 6.99 -6.91
CA TYR A 68 -3.42 8.34 -7.40
C TYR A 68 -2.43 9.14 -6.55
N ILE A 69 -1.59 8.50 -5.72
CA ILE A 69 -0.33 9.10 -5.26
C ILE A 69 0.81 8.25 -5.78
N MET A 70 1.50 8.77 -6.79
CA MET A 70 2.62 8.08 -7.44
C MET A 70 2.27 6.61 -7.71
N ALA A 71 1.06 6.41 -8.22
CA ALA A 71 0.53 5.09 -8.58
C ALA A 71 1.24 4.50 -9.80
N ASP A 72 2.15 5.28 -10.39
CA ASP A 72 3.14 4.80 -11.32
C ASP A 72 4.16 3.94 -10.57
N THR A 73 3.95 2.63 -10.66
CA THR A 73 4.86 1.62 -10.10
C THR A 73 5.90 1.17 -11.12
N ASP A 74 5.96 1.85 -12.28
CA ASP A 74 6.84 1.49 -13.37
C ASP A 74 8.29 1.52 -12.89
N PRO A 75 9.10 0.56 -13.36
CA PRO A 75 10.50 0.50 -13.02
C PRO A 75 11.25 1.70 -13.60
N VAL A 76 12.23 2.19 -12.84
CA VAL A 76 13.24 3.13 -13.31
C VAL A 76 14.38 2.31 -13.88
N TYR A 77 14.56 2.33 -15.21
CA TYR A 77 15.64 1.66 -15.92
C TYR A 77 16.85 2.58 -16.07
N THR A 78 16.62 3.84 -16.42
CA THR A 78 17.64 4.86 -16.67
C THR A 78 17.39 6.12 -15.84
N LYS A 79 18.38 7.04 -15.83
CA LYS A 79 18.25 8.31 -15.09
C LYS A 79 17.16 9.21 -15.68
N GLU A 80 16.89 9.04 -16.98
CA GLU A 80 15.88 9.79 -17.72
C GLU A 80 14.45 9.35 -17.36
N ASP A 81 14.25 8.15 -16.81
CA ASP A 81 12.92 7.70 -16.36
C ASP A 81 12.42 8.51 -15.15
N PHE A 82 13.32 9.18 -14.42
CA PHE A 82 12.93 10.18 -13.41
C PHE A 82 12.38 11.46 -14.01
N ALA A 83 12.40 11.64 -15.34
CA ALA A 83 11.88 12.81 -16.04
C ALA A 83 10.33 12.80 -16.10
N ARG A 84 9.76 12.78 -14.90
CA ARG A 84 8.45 13.25 -14.46
C ARG A 84 7.24 12.45 -14.94
N PRO A 85 6.30 12.17 -14.03
CA PRO A 85 4.94 11.86 -14.43
C PRO A 85 4.41 12.97 -15.34
N ASP A 86 3.62 12.58 -16.34
CA ASP A 86 2.94 13.51 -17.22
C ASP A 86 2.08 14.52 -16.42
N ALA A 87 1.68 15.62 -17.05
CA ALA A 87 0.95 16.69 -16.37
C ALA A 87 -0.34 16.20 -15.69
N CYS A 88 -1.04 15.19 -16.25
CA CYS A 88 -2.23 14.60 -15.64
C CYS A 88 -1.89 13.84 -14.37
N THR A 89 -0.84 13.02 -14.40
CA THR A 89 -0.42 12.24 -13.23
C THR A 89 0.04 13.14 -12.09
N ARG A 90 0.76 14.23 -12.37
CA ARG A 90 1.08 15.25 -11.36
C ARG A 90 -0.18 15.88 -10.76
N ALA A 91 -1.12 16.32 -11.59
CA ALA A 91 -2.35 16.94 -11.11
C ALA A 91 -3.23 15.99 -10.27
N LYS A 92 -3.22 14.69 -10.59
CA LYS A 92 -3.89 13.66 -9.78
C LYS A 92 -3.21 13.50 -8.41
N ASN A 93 -1.88 13.41 -8.38
CA ASN A 93 -1.10 13.32 -7.14
C ASN A 93 -1.33 14.53 -6.24
N GLU A 94 -1.28 15.75 -6.81
CA GLU A 94 -1.51 17.00 -6.07
C GLU A 94 -2.90 17.04 -5.42
N LYS A 95 -3.92 16.51 -6.10
CA LYS A 95 -5.29 16.45 -5.55
C LYS A 95 -5.50 15.32 -4.54
N ALA A 96 -4.87 14.18 -4.74
CA ALA A 96 -5.06 13.01 -3.89
C ALA A 96 -4.26 13.13 -2.57
N PHE A 97 -3.08 13.76 -2.62
CA PHE A 97 -2.17 13.77 -1.48
C PHE A 97 -2.77 14.39 -0.20
N PRO A 98 -3.47 15.53 -0.25
CA PRO A 98 -4.12 16.10 0.93
C PRO A 98 -5.10 15.14 1.62
N ALA A 99 -5.92 14.41 0.85
CA ALA A 99 -6.88 13.45 1.42
C ALA A 99 -6.18 12.28 2.12
N TRP A 100 -5.04 11.84 1.60
CA TRP A 100 -4.23 10.79 2.23
C TRP A 100 -3.47 11.27 3.47
N LYS A 101 -3.03 12.53 3.50
CA LYS A 101 -2.47 13.14 4.71
C LYS A 101 -3.52 13.19 5.82
N ASP A 102 -4.70 13.73 5.51
CA ASP A 102 -5.82 13.79 6.44
C ASP A 102 -6.20 12.39 6.95
N ALA A 103 -6.29 11.38 6.07
CA ALA A 103 -6.52 10.00 6.48
C ALA A 103 -5.46 9.49 7.47
N LEU A 104 -4.17 9.66 7.17
CA LEU A 104 -3.07 9.26 8.05
C LEU A 104 -3.13 9.98 9.41
N GLU A 105 -3.44 11.28 9.42
CA GLU A 105 -3.63 12.06 10.64
C GLU A 105 -4.85 11.59 11.46
N THR A 106 -5.94 11.15 10.81
CA THR A 106 -7.08 10.56 11.53
C THR A 106 -6.72 9.22 12.15
N PHE A 107 -5.90 8.40 11.49
CA PHE A 107 -5.43 7.13 12.06
C PHE A 107 -4.52 7.38 13.25
N ALA A 108 -3.50 8.23 13.11
CA ALA A 108 -2.53 8.53 14.16
C ALA A 108 -3.18 9.10 15.43
N ARG A 109 -4.30 9.83 15.31
CA ARG A 109 -5.05 10.40 16.44
C ARG A 109 -6.05 9.43 17.07
N ASN A 110 -6.41 8.34 16.41
CA ASN A 110 -7.47 7.44 16.89
C ASN A 110 -6.88 6.31 17.74
N PRO A 111 -7.15 6.25 19.06
CA PRO A 111 -6.55 5.24 19.95
C PRO A 111 -7.05 3.81 19.70
N LYS A 112 -8.07 3.62 18.85
CA LYS A 112 -8.60 2.31 18.46
C LYS A 112 -8.01 1.78 17.15
N VAL A 113 -7.11 2.54 16.51
CA VAL A 113 -6.46 2.19 15.26
C VAL A 113 -4.97 2.07 15.50
N ALA A 114 -4.43 0.90 15.14
CA ALA A 114 -3.00 0.70 14.99
C ALA A 114 -2.66 0.67 13.49
N THR A 115 -1.54 1.27 13.14
CA THR A 115 -1.09 1.42 11.77
C THR A 115 0.32 0.88 11.59
N LEU A 116 0.50 0.11 10.53
CA LEU A 116 1.80 -0.39 10.13
C LEU A 116 2.07 0.05 8.70
N GLN A 117 3.25 0.62 8.47
CA GLN A 117 3.78 0.83 7.14
C GLN A 117 4.64 -0.36 6.76
N LEU A 118 4.13 -1.19 5.84
CA LEU A 118 4.90 -2.27 5.27
C LEU A 118 5.59 -1.81 3.99
N GLY A 119 6.87 -1.48 4.11
CA GLY A 119 7.74 -1.10 3.00
C GLY A 119 8.35 -2.30 2.26
N ARG A 120 8.85 -2.01 1.06
CA ARG A 120 9.78 -2.86 0.32
C ARG A 120 10.96 -2.00 -0.07
N GLU A 121 12.14 -2.60 -0.05
CA GLU A 121 13.32 -2.02 -0.68
C GLU A 121 13.04 -1.86 -2.20
N GLU A 122 12.99 -0.61 -2.68
CA GLU A 122 12.47 -0.27 -4.01
C GLU A 122 13.37 -0.78 -5.15
N LEU A 123 14.69 -0.87 -4.95
CA LEU A 123 15.61 -1.46 -5.92
C LEU A 123 15.27 -2.92 -6.16
N SER A 124 15.14 -3.70 -5.10
CA SER A 124 14.78 -5.13 -5.16
C SER A 124 13.38 -5.34 -5.73
N ARG A 125 12.42 -4.46 -5.38
CA ARG A 125 11.06 -4.53 -5.95
C ARG A 125 11.07 -4.30 -7.45
N GLN A 126 11.70 -3.22 -7.90
CA GLN A 126 11.75 -2.87 -9.32
C GLN A 126 12.55 -3.89 -10.12
N PHE A 127 13.69 -4.35 -9.60
CA PHE A 127 14.46 -5.42 -10.23
C PHE A 127 13.64 -6.71 -10.38
N SER A 128 12.88 -7.08 -9.33
CA SER A 128 12.00 -8.25 -9.41
C SER A 128 10.89 -8.08 -10.44
N ASN A 129 10.39 -6.86 -10.67
CA ASN A 129 9.41 -6.62 -11.72
C ASN A 129 10.07 -6.70 -13.10
N PHE A 130 11.21 -6.02 -13.27
CA PHE A 130 12.01 -6.04 -14.49
C PHE A 130 12.29 -7.47 -14.96
N HIS A 131 12.85 -8.28 -14.06
CA HIS A 131 13.20 -9.66 -14.32
C HIS A 131 12.01 -10.54 -14.74
N ARG A 132 10.79 -10.23 -14.25
CA ARG A 132 9.61 -11.10 -14.41
C ARG A 132 8.71 -10.72 -15.57
N PHE A 133 8.67 -9.45 -15.92
CA PHE A 133 7.62 -8.89 -16.77
C PHE A 133 8.16 -8.17 -18.01
N ASP A 134 9.44 -7.80 -18.03
CA ASP A 134 9.96 -7.04 -19.15
C ASP A 134 10.36 -7.92 -20.32
N PRO A 135 10.29 -7.39 -21.55
CA PRO A 135 10.70 -8.14 -22.73
C PRO A 135 12.21 -8.42 -22.70
N ALA A 136 12.59 -9.52 -23.35
CA ALA A 136 13.99 -9.85 -23.56
C ALA A 136 14.70 -8.69 -24.28
N GLY A 137 15.88 -8.34 -23.78
CA GLY A 137 16.68 -7.23 -24.31
C GLY A 137 16.59 -5.92 -23.51
N THR A 138 15.60 -5.75 -22.63
CA THR A 138 15.52 -4.60 -21.72
C THR A 138 16.68 -4.61 -20.73
N GLU A 139 17.19 -3.42 -20.38
CA GLU A 139 18.29 -3.23 -19.43
C GLU A 139 17.83 -2.53 -18.15
N PHE A 140 18.47 -2.82 -17.03
CA PHE A 140 18.18 -2.26 -15.71
C PHE A 140 19.48 -1.92 -14.97
N ASP A 141 19.63 -0.66 -14.59
CA ASP A 141 20.81 -0.18 -13.86
C ASP A 141 20.56 -0.15 -12.34
N CYS A 142 21.33 -0.98 -11.62
CA CYS A 142 21.27 -1.05 -10.16
C CYS A 142 21.91 0.14 -9.45
N SER A 143 22.79 0.90 -10.13
CA SER A 143 23.50 2.04 -9.56
C SER A 143 22.60 3.28 -9.37
N ILE A 144 21.42 3.28 -9.98
CA ILE A 144 20.47 4.39 -9.92
C ILE A 144 19.78 4.42 -8.54
N PRO A 145 19.89 5.52 -7.77
CA PRO A 145 19.21 5.64 -6.49
C PRO A 145 17.69 5.63 -6.64
N ARG A 146 16.97 4.91 -5.76
CA ARG A 146 15.50 4.80 -5.78
C ARG A 146 14.94 5.29 -4.44
N PRO A 147 14.83 6.62 -4.23
CA PRO A 147 14.38 7.17 -2.97
C PRO A 147 12.89 6.85 -2.72
N PRO A 148 12.45 6.81 -1.44
CA PRO A 148 11.05 6.67 -1.12
C PRO A 148 10.19 7.77 -1.74
N CYS A 149 8.99 7.33 -2.13
CA CYS A 149 7.90 8.16 -2.59
C CYS A 149 7.47 9.20 -1.51
N PRO A 150 7.04 10.44 -1.84
CA PRO A 150 6.63 11.43 -0.84
C PRO A 150 5.53 10.96 0.11
N PHE A 151 4.59 10.14 -0.37
CA PHE A 151 3.61 9.50 0.51
C PHE A 151 4.26 8.51 1.48
N ALA A 152 5.21 7.69 1.02
CA ALA A 152 5.92 6.76 1.89
C ALA A 152 6.71 7.50 2.97
N SER A 153 7.33 8.63 2.63
CA SER A 153 8.03 9.50 3.59
C SER A 153 7.07 10.14 4.60
N TYR A 154 5.93 10.66 4.14
CA TYR A 154 4.94 11.26 5.04
C TYR A 154 4.27 10.21 5.95
N ALA A 155 3.93 9.03 5.41
CA ALA A 155 3.35 7.92 6.16
C ALA A 155 4.27 7.42 7.28
N ALA A 156 5.59 7.45 7.08
CA ALA A 156 6.55 7.05 8.11
C ALA A 156 6.46 7.91 9.38
N GLY A 157 6.06 9.19 9.24
CA GLY A 157 5.83 10.08 10.38
C GLY A 157 4.47 9.93 11.05
N HIS A 158 3.55 9.15 10.48
CA HIS A 158 2.15 9.05 10.92
C HIS A 158 1.69 7.60 11.11
N THR A 159 2.63 6.65 11.13
CA THR A 159 2.35 5.24 11.38
C THR A 159 3.05 4.78 12.65
N ASP A 160 2.45 3.84 13.37
CA ASP A 160 3.00 3.37 14.65
C ASP A 160 4.29 2.58 14.46
N VAL A 161 4.37 1.82 13.36
CA VAL A 161 5.52 0.97 13.05
C VAL A 161 5.83 0.96 11.57
N GLN A 162 7.12 0.99 11.23
CA GLN A 162 7.64 0.86 9.87
C GLN A 162 8.43 -0.45 9.75
N TRP A 163 8.00 -1.31 8.84
CA TRP A 163 8.65 -2.59 8.58
C TRP A 163 9.14 -2.70 7.15
N ASP A 164 10.33 -3.24 6.99
CA ASP A 164 10.75 -3.80 5.71
C ASP A 164 10.19 -5.22 5.57
N SER A 165 9.48 -5.46 4.48
CA SER A 165 8.86 -6.77 4.27
C SER A 165 9.91 -7.89 4.24
N ALA A 166 11.08 -7.70 3.63
CA ALA A 166 12.12 -8.73 3.57
C ALA A 166 12.69 -9.05 4.96
N ALA A 167 12.81 -8.07 5.84
CA ALA A 167 13.11 -8.27 7.25
C ALA A 167 12.02 -9.11 7.94
N CYS A 168 10.74 -8.76 7.75
CA CYS A 168 9.64 -9.56 8.32
C CYS A 168 9.58 -10.98 7.76
N TRP A 169 9.94 -11.20 6.48
CA TRP A 169 10.02 -12.55 5.92
C TRP A 169 11.08 -13.43 6.60
N ARG A 170 12.14 -12.84 7.19
CA ARG A 170 13.16 -13.59 7.93
C ARG A 170 12.70 -13.97 9.35
N ASN A 171 11.76 -13.23 9.92
CA ASN A 171 11.18 -13.51 11.25
C ASN A 171 9.67 -13.18 11.27
N PRO A 172 8.83 -13.99 10.61
CA PRO A 172 7.39 -13.75 10.53
C PRO A 172 6.68 -13.78 11.87
N ASP A 173 7.07 -14.71 12.75
CA ASP A 173 6.44 -14.84 14.07
C ASP A 173 6.72 -13.58 14.90
N GLY A 174 7.95 -13.05 14.85
CA GLY A 174 8.28 -11.77 15.48
C GLY A 174 7.48 -10.58 14.95
N CYS A 175 7.35 -10.44 13.62
CA CYS A 175 6.54 -9.34 13.06
C CYS A 175 5.05 -9.49 13.38
N LEU A 176 4.51 -10.72 13.36
CA LEU A 176 3.13 -10.95 13.79
C LEU A 176 2.94 -10.56 15.26
N GLY A 177 3.89 -10.92 16.11
CA GLY A 177 3.86 -10.58 17.51
C GLY A 177 3.88 -9.11 17.81
N ASP A 178 4.76 -8.38 17.14
CA ASP A 178 4.81 -6.93 17.26
C ASP A 178 3.52 -6.29 16.72
N ALA A 179 2.90 -6.83 15.65
CA ALA A 179 1.60 -6.38 15.16
C ALA A 179 0.50 -6.56 16.22
N LEU A 180 0.48 -7.72 16.87
CA LEU A 180 -0.53 -8.06 17.88
C LEU A 180 -0.39 -7.19 19.14
N LYS A 181 0.85 -6.88 19.55
CA LYS A 181 1.10 -5.97 20.68
C LYS A 181 0.53 -4.57 20.45
N LEU A 182 0.54 -4.06 19.21
CA LEU A 182 -0.03 -2.74 18.89
C LEU A 182 -1.52 -2.66 19.21
N ILE A 183 -2.23 -3.79 19.18
CA ILE A 183 -3.66 -3.89 19.48
C ILE A 183 -3.93 -4.58 20.82
N GLY A 184 -2.91 -4.71 21.68
CA GLY A 184 -3.03 -5.29 23.02
C GLY A 184 -3.24 -6.81 23.04
N LEU A 185 -3.00 -7.51 21.93
CA LEU A 185 -3.11 -8.96 21.83
C LEU A 185 -1.76 -9.65 22.04
N SER A 186 -1.81 -10.90 22.48
CA SER A 186 -0.62 -11.74 22.65
C SER A 186 -0.42 -12.66 21.44
N GLU A 187 0.83 -13.02 21.18
CA GLU A 187 1.16 -13.98 20.12
C GLU A 187 0.46 -15.33 20.37
N PRO A 188 -0.26 -15.88 19.39
CA PRO A 188 -0.57 -17.30 19.43
C PRO A 188 0.76 -18.09 19.40
N LYS A 189 0.80 -19.28 19.99
CA LYS A 189 1.94 -20.20 19.85
C LYS A 189 2.20 -20.44 18.35
N GLY A 190 3.24 -19.80 17.81
CA GLY A 190 3.45 -19.54 16.39
C GLY A 190 3.94 -20.73 15.55
N GLY A 191 4.26 -20.47 14.28
CA GLY A 191 4.96 -21.39 13.37
C GLY A 191 4.21 -21.81 12.09
N ALA A 192 2.88 -21.78 12.03
CA ALA A 192 2.14 -22.22 10.83
C ALA A 192 2.36 -21.28 9.63
N GLY A 193 2.41 -19.96 9.87
CA GLY A 193 2.75 -18.96 8.86
C GLY A 193 4.17 -19.18 8.35
N THR A 194 5.13 -19.31 9.27
CA THR A 194 6.55 -19.61 8.98
C THR A 194 6.69 -20.85 8.10
N GLN A 195 6.05 -21.96 8.46
CA GLN A 195 6.09 -23.21 7.69
C GLN A 195 5.52 -23.07 6.28
N LEU A 196 4.40 -22.36 6.12
CA LEU A 196 3.82 -22.09 4.79
C LEU A 196 4.80 -21.30 3.92
N MET A 197 5.44 -20.28 4.48
CA MET A 197 6.38 -19.43 3.74
C MET A 197 7.68 -20.17 3.39
N GLU A 198 8.24 -20.95 4.31
CA GLU A 198 9.42 -21.79 4.05
C GLU A 198 9.14 -22.81 2.94
N SER A 199 7.93 -23.41 2.92
CA SER A 199 7.54 -24.37 1.90
C SER A 199 7.48 -23.75 0.49
N GLU A 200 6.99 -22.52 0.36
CA GLU A 200 6.94 -21.78 -0.91
C GLU A 200 8.34 -21.43 -1.41
N ILE A 201 9.23 -20.98 -0.53
CA ILE A 201 10.63 -20.68 -0.89
C ILE A 201 11.33 -21.95 -1.38
N LYS A 202 11.15 -23.07 -0.68
CA LYS A 202 11.72 -24.37 -1.06
C LYS A 202 11.19 -24.82 -2.43
N ALA A 203 9.88 -24.74 -2.65
CA ALA A 203 9.26 -25.09 -3.93
C ALA A 203 9.81 -24.25 -5.10
N ARG A 204 10.02 -22.94 -4.89
CA ARG A 204 10.61 -22.07 -5.92
C ARG A 204 12.07 -22.42 -6.21
N LYS A 205 12.84 -22.79 -5.18
CA LYS A 205 14.23 -23.25 -5.35
C LYS A 205 14.29 -24.51 -6.20
N GLU A 206 13.44 -25.49 -5.90
CA GLU A 206 13.35 -26.75 -6.64
C GLU A 206 12.93 -26.55 -8.10
N GLN A 207 12.12 -25.53 -8.38
CA GLN A 207 11.68 -25.17 -9.73
C GLN A 207 12.70 -24.29 -10.49
N GLY A 208 13.86 -23.97 -9.91
CA GLY A 208 14.83 -23.06 -10.54
C GLY A 208 14.32 -21.64 -10.74
N LYS A 209 13.27 -21.22 -10.02
CA LYS A 209 12.60 -19.91 -10.14
C LYS A 209 13.19 -18.85 -9.20
N ILE A 210 14.35 -19.12 -8.62
CA ILE A 210 15.12 -18.15 -7.86
C ILE A 210 16.09 -17.49 -8.84
N ALA A 211 16.05 -16.16 -8.92
CA ALA A 211 16.91 -15.40 -9.82
C ALA A 211 18.39 -15.78 -9.60
N SER A 212 19.10 -16.01 -10.70
CA SER A 212 20.51 -16.39 -10.68
C SER A 212 21.40 -15.23 -10.19
N LYS A 213 20.96 -13.98 -10.42
CA LYS A 213 21.64 -12.73 -10.04
C LYS A 213 20.65 -11.63 -9.68
N SER A 214 21.10 -10.62 -8.94
CA SER A 214 20.30 -9.44 -8.59
C SER A 214 21.15 -8.20 -8.27
N CYS A 215 20.52 -7.04 -8.10
CA CYS A 215 21.21 -5.87 -7.57
C CYS A 215 21.83 -6.07 -6.17
N SER A 216 21.39 -7.08 -5.40
CA SER A 216 22.04 -7.40 -4.13
C SER A 216 23.39 -8.11 -4.31
N THR A 217 23.57 -8.86 -5.40
CA THR A 217 24.84 -9.52 -5.73
C THR A 217 25.79 -8.57 -6.47
N ASP A 218 25.24 -7.68 -7.31
CA ASP A 218 26.00 -6.72 -8.11
C ASP A 218 25.37 -5.31 -7.99
N PRO A 219 25.65 -4.57 -6.90
CA PRO A 219 24.98 -3.28 -6.61
C PRO A 219 25.22 -2.18 -7.65
N LEU A 220 26.33 -2.27 -8.40
CA LEU A 220 26.69 -1.33 -9.47
C LEU A 220 26.53 -1.97 -10.86
N GLY A 221 25.78 -3.07 -10.93
CA GLY A 221 25.59 -3.85 -12.15
C GLY A 221 24.49 -3.27 -13.03
N THR A 222 24.69 -3.37 -14.35
CA THR A 222 23.60 -3.27 -15.32
C THR A 222 23.21 -4.68 -15.75
N PHE A 223 21.92 -5.00 -15.67
CA PHE A 223 21.37 -6.30 -16.03
C PHE A 223 20.53 -6.20 -17.29
N LYS A 224 20.49 -7.28 -18.07
CA LYS A 224 19.66 -7.41 -19.27
C LYS A 224 18.81 -8.66 -19.21
N VAL A 225 17.52 -8.55 -19.52
CA VAL A 225 16.63 -9.72 -19.60
C VAL A 225 17.06 -10.60 -20.78
N VAL A 226 17.28 -11.88 -20.51
CA VAL A 226 17.57 -12.92 -21.50
C VAL A 226 16.39 -13.90 -21.63
N GLN A 227 16.51 -14.90 -22.51
CA GLN A 227 15.48 -15.91 -22.68
C GLN A 227 15.19 -16.66 -21.37
N ASN A 228 13.97 -17.20 -21.24
CA ASN A 228 13.48 -17.94 -20.07
C ASN A 228 13.29 -17.11 -18.79
N ASN A 229 13.11 -15.79 -18.90
CA ASN A 229 12.96 -14.88 -17.76
C ASN A 229 14.15 -14.99 -16.80
N ASP A 230 15.37 -14.96 -17.33
CA ASP A 230 16.60 -14.85 -16.56
C ASP A 230 17.30 -13.52 -16.90
N VAL A 231 18.36 -13.18 -16.18
CA VAL A 231 19.11 -11.93 -16.34
C VAL A 231 20.59 -12.17 -16.52
N GLN A 232 21.19 -11.40 -17.43
CA GLN A 232 22.63 -11.39 -17.63
C GLN A 232 23.20 -10.04 -17.19
N LEU A 233 24.29 -10.08 -16.42
CA LEU A 233 25.08 -8.89 -16.10
C LEU A 233 25.80 -8.42 -17.37
N THR A 234 25.49 -7.22 -17.85
CA THR A 234 26.07 -6.63 -19.07
C THR A 234 27.21 -5.67 -18.77
N SER A 235 27.26 -5.09 -17.58
CA SER A 235 28.33 -4.19 -17.13
C SER A 235 28.49 -4.25 -15.61
N THR A 236 29.73 -4.21 -15.15
CA THR A 236 30.11 -3.96 -13.75
C THR A 236 30.60 -2.51 -13.67
N GLY A 237 29.77 -1.58 -13.22
CA GLY A 237 29.98 -0.13 -13.37
C GLY A 237 31.41 0.35 -13.09
N GLY A 238 32.06 0.90 -14.12
CA GLY A 238 33.39 1.53 -14.06
C GLY A 238 33.48 2.83 -14.87
N GLY A 239 32.36 3.55 -15.06
CA GLY A 239 32.30 4.67 -16.00
C GLY A 239 31.39 5.84 -15.64
N HIS A 240 31.05 6.05 -14.37
CA HIS A 240 30.40 7.30 -13.96
C HIS A 240 31.13 7.93 -12.78
N GLU A 241 31.71 9.10 -13.04
CA GLU A 241 32.28 10.01 -12.07
C GLU A 241 31.32 10.25 -10.90
N LYS A 242 31.92 10.40 -9.72
CA LYS A 242 31.33 10.73 -8.41
C LYS A 242 29.87 11.19 -8.47
N ALA A 243 29.01 10.40 -7.83
CA ALA A 243 27.68 10.83 -7.43
C ALA A 243 27.78 12.21 -6.75
N GLN A 244 27.12 13.19 -7.37
CA GLN A 244 26.84 14.48 -6.77
C GLN A 244 25.99 14.25 -5.51
N GLU A 245 26.21 15.08 -4.48
CA GLU A 245 25.67 14.89 -3.14
C GLU A 245 24.15 14.63 -3.09
N PRO A 246 23.64 14.00 -2.01
CA PRO A 246 22.22 13.64 -1.85
C PRO A 246 21.20 14.78 -2.05
N GLY A 247 21.65 16.05 -2.12
CA GLY A 247 20.81 17.22 -2.33
C GLY A 247 20.26 17.38 -3.75
N ASP A 248 20.90 16.82 -4.78
CA ASP A 248 20.51 17.11 -6.17
C ASP A 248 19.38 16.21 -6.72
N ILE A 249 19.11 15.07 -6.09
CA ILE A 249 17.98 14.19 -6.49
C ILE A 249 16.65 14.76 -5.94
N PHE A 250 16.69 15.53 -4.86
CA PHE A 250 15.53 16.30 -4.38
C PHE A 250 15.18 17.46 -5.32
N ASN A 251 16.15 18.04 -6.02
CA ASN A 251 15.93 19.15 -6.96
C ASN A 251 15.25 18.74 -8.29
N ALA A 252 15.10 17.44 -8.57
CA ALA A 252 14.29 16.95 -9.68
C ALA A 252 12.78 16.96 -9.37
N PHE A 253 12.40 17.10 -8.09
CA PHE A 253 11.03 17.37 -7.67
C PHE A 253 10.72 18.87 -7.81
N ASP A 254 9.46 19.18 -8.14
CA ASP A 254 9.02 20.56 -8.32
C ASP A 254 9.29 21.37 -7.02
N PRO A 255 10.05 22.49 -7.07
CA PRO A 255 10.37 23.29 -5.89
C PRO A 255 9.14 23.91 -5.20
N ARG A 256 7.94 23.83 -5.82
CA ARG A 256 6.67 24.16 -5.15
C ARG A 256 6.28 23.14 -4.08
N PHE A 257 6.63 21.87 -4.26
CA PHE A 257 6.32 20.80 -3.32
C PHE A 257 7.17 20.91 -2.02
N GLU A 258 8.40 21.38 -2.16
CA GLU A 258 9.33 21.59 -1.03
C GLU A 258 8.98 22.84 -0.22
N LYS A 259 8.45 23.89 -0.88
CA LYS A 259 7.96 25.11 -0.24
C LYS A 259 6.73 24.87 0.65
N ASP A 260 5.91 23.89 0.29
CA ASP A 260 4.76 23.44 1.10
C ASP A 260 5.18 22.53 2.27
N MET A 261 6.39 21.93 2.23
CA MET A 261 6.96 21.18 3.38
C MET A 261 7.58 22.11 4.44
N GLN A 262 8.17 23.24 4.04
CA GLN A 262 8.85 24.15 4.98
C GLN A 262 7.91 25.20 5.62
N SER A 263 6.69 25.38 5.10
CA SER A 263 5.74 26.38 5.59
C SER A 263 4.87 25.92 6.78
N SER A 264 4.99 24.67 7.23
CA SER A 264 4.32 24.16 8.44
C SER A 264 5.09 24.48 9.73
N ASN A 265 5.54 25.74 9.86
CA ASN A 265 6.10 26.29 11.08
C ASN A 265 5.20 27.42 11.60
N ILE A 266 3.93 27.10 11.90
CA ILE A 266 3.03 28.00 12.65
C ILE A 266 2.17 27.17 13.60
N LEU A 267 2.60 27.13 14.86
CA LEU A 267 1.72 27.00 16.01
C LEU A 267 2.16 28.05 17.04
N GLN A 268 1.88 29.32 16.73
CA GLN A 268 1.39 30.22 17.77
C GLN A 268 -0.13 30.17 17.70
N ALA A 269 -0.73 29.62 18.76
CA ALA A 269 -2.15 29.56 18.95
C ALA A 269 -2.75 30.98 19.03
N GLN A 270 -3.78 31.25 18.23
CA GLN A 270 -4.75 32.34 18.41
C GLN A 270 -6.16 31.78 18.13
N PRO A 271 -7.20 32.25 18.85
CA PRO A 271 -8.49 31.57 18.97
C PRO A 271 -9.42 31.79 17.76
N SER A 272 -10.32 30.83 17.55
CA SER A 272 -11.33 30.79 16.47
C SER A 272 -12.23 32.04 16.40
N PRO A 273 -12.52 32.56 15.19
CA PRO A 273 -13.73 33.34 14.96
C PRO A 273 -14.95 32.43 14.73
N GLU A 274 -16.12 32.94 15.12
CA GLU A 274 -17.45 32.30 15.07
C GLU A 274 -17.88 31.83 13.67
N PRO A 275 -18.82 30.86 13.58
CA PRO A 275 -19.19 30.23 12.31
C PRO A 275 -20.14 31.11 11.48
N ASP A 276 -19.77 31.35 10.22
CA ASP A 276 -20.68 31.84 9.18
C ASP A 276 -21.60 30.71 8.68
N PRO A 277 -22.80 31.02 8.16
CA PRO A 277 -23.89 30.05 8.00
C PRO A 277 -23.73 29.13 6.78
N GLU A 278 -24.26 27.92 6.92
CA GLU A 278 -24.16 26.78 6.00
C GLU A 278 -24.37 27.08 4.50
N PRO A 279 -23.60 26.45 3.58
CA PRO A 279 -23.95 26.41 2.17
C PRO A 279 -25.09 25.42 1.89
N ARG A 280 -26.19 25.93 1.32
CA ARG A 280 -27.28 25.12 0.74
C ARG A 280 -26.76 24.27 -0.42
N TRP A 281 -26.85 22.95 -0.31
CA TRP A 281 -26.58 22.02 -1.41
C TRP A 281 -27.83 21.81 -2.28
N MET A 282 -27.63 21.81 -3.61
CA MET A 282 -28.65 21.45 -4.61
C MET A 282 -28.90 19.92 -4.61
N PRO A 283 -30.15 19.46 -4.85
CA PRO A 283 -30.46 18.03 -4.87
C PRO A 283 -29.90 17.34 -6.12
N MET A 284 -29.29 16.16 -5.94
CA MET A 284 -28.91 15.27 -7.03
C MET A 284 -30.17 14.76 -7.74
N LYS A 285 -30.26 14.97 -9.07
CA LYS A 285 -31.26 14.32 -9.92
C LYS A 285 -30.99 12.83 -10.02
N GLU A 286 -32.05 12.05 -9.81
CA GLU A 286 -32.11 10.61 -10.04
C GLU A 286 -31.67 10.26 -11.48
N TYR A 287 -30.64 9.41 -11.61
CA TYR A 287 -30.34 8.74 -12.87
C TYR A 287 -31.10 7.41 -12.91
N SER A 288 -32.17 7.39 -13.71
CA SER A 288 -32.93 6.19 -14.07
C SER A 288 -32.02 5.22 -14.84
N SER A 289 -32.05 3.95 -14.43
CA SER A 289 -31.32 2.84 -15.04
C SER A 289 -31.83 2.53 -16.44
N VAL A 290 -31.00 2.71 -17.46
CA VAL A 290 -31.20 2.14 -18.79
C VAL A 290 -30.34 0.88 -18.89
N THR A 291 -30.98 -0.28 -18.89
CA THR A 291 -30.36 -1.59 -19.11
C THR A 291 -30.27 -1.86 -20.62
N PRO A 292 -29.09 -2.13 -21.21
CA PRO A 292 -29.03 -2.72 -22.53
C PRO A 292 -29.18 -4.25 -22.41
N GLN A 293 -30.20 -4.81 -23.06
CA GLN A 293 -30.31 -6.25 -23.30
C GLN A 293 -29.14 -6.69 -24.19
N LEU A 294 -28.26 -7.54 -23.65
CA LEU A 294 -27.29 -8.31 -24.44
C LEU A 294 -27.82 -9.73 -24.59
N SER A 295 -28.15 -10.07 -25.83
CA SER A 295 -28.56 -11.40 -26.29
C SER A 295 -27.44 -12.41 -26.11
N ALA A 296 -27.80 -13.58 -25.62
CA ALA A 296 -26.92 -14.75 -25.54
C ALA A 296 -26.56 -15.26 -26.95
N ALA A 297 -25.28 -15.13 -27.32
CA ALA A 297 -24.61 -16.01 -28.27
C ALA A 297 -23.09 -15.84 -28.10
N ASP A 298 -22.39 -16.98 -28.16
CA ASP A 298 -20.95 -17.14 -28.36
C ASP A 298 -20.01 -16.89 -27.18
N SER A 299 -19.88 -17.96 -26.38
CA SER A 299 -18.75 -18.21 -25.48
C SER A 299 -17.67 -19.01 -26.21
N PRO A 300 -16.39 -18.58 -26.20
CA PRO A 300 -15.31 -19.47 -26.56
C PRO A 300 -14.10 -19.32 -25.63
N PHE A 301 -14.16 -19.83 -24.39
CA PHE A 301 -12.94 -20.19 -23.64
C PHE A 301 -13.25 -21.36 -22.70
N LYS A 302 -13.29 -22.56 -23.28
CA LYS A 302 -12.90 -23.80 -22.60
C LYS A 302 -11.40 -23.97 -22.82
N ASN A 303 -10.70 -24.36 -21.75
CA ASN A 303 -9.29 -24.70 -21.62
C ASN A 303 -8.33 -23.51 -21.49
N LEU A 304 -8.00 -23.18 -20.23
CA LEU A 304 -6.65 -23.13 -19.66
C LEU A 304 -6.73 -22.92 -18.14
#